data_AF-A0A3P3W043-F1
#
_entry.id   AF-A0A3P3W043-F1
#
_cell.length_a   1.000
_cell.length_b   1.000
_cell.length_c   1.000
_cell.angle_alpha   90.00
_cell.angle_beta   90.00
_cell.angle_gamma   90.00
#
_symmetry.space_group_name_H-M   'P 1'
#
loop_
_entity.id
_entity.type
_entity.pdbx_description
1 polymer ?
#
loop_
_entity_poly.entity_id
_entity_poly.type
_entity_poly.pdbx_seq_one_letter_code
_entity_poly.pdbx_strand_id
1 'polypeptide(L)'
;MNHIDDKFFIALADNLLTLIEKKGLDVAEIAAAANIDRRQVYRLINKEHMPKLSTLIKISLAAGIEPNILFDFKFNYKEYMEIMGIYLAKPKK
;
A
#
# COMPACT_ATOMS: atom_id res chain seq x y z
N MET A 1 12.09 7.20 14.87
CA MET A 1 11.98 6.78 13.46
C MET A 1 10.85 7.59 12.84
N ASN A 2 11.03 8.14 11.64
CA ASN A 2 9.98 8.88 10.95
C ASN A 2 8.97 7.86 10.41
N HIS A 3 7.89 7.64 11.14
CA HIS A 3 6.78 6.83 10.65
C HIS A 3 5.93 7.66 9.69
N ILE A 4 5.28 6.99 8.76
CA ILE A 4 4.32 7.63 7.87
C ILE A 4 3.00 7.76 8.61
N ASP A 5 2.48 8.99 8.68
CA ASP A 5 1.20 9.28 9.33
C ASP A 5 0.02 9.29 8.34
N ASP A 6 0.26 9.05 7.05
CA ASP A 6 -0.81 8.96 6.05
C ASP A 6 -1.67 7.72 6.28
N LYS A 7 -2.85 7.94 6.86
CA LYS A 7 -3.82 6.89 7.21
C LYS A 7 -4.20 6.01 6.02
N PHE A 8 -4.28 6.56 4.80
CA PHE A 8 -4.64 5.77 3.62
C PHE A 8 -3.51 4.83 3.22
N PHE A 9 -2.26 5.34 3.22
CA PHE A 9 -1.09 4.50 2.96
C PHE A 9 -0.92 3.41 4.02
N ILE A 10 -1.12 3.73 5.30
CA ILE A 10 -1.09 2.75 6.40
C ILE A 10 -2.06 1.60 6.13
N ALA A 11 -3.32 1.92 5.81
CA ALA A 11 -4.36 0.93 5.54
C ALA A 11 -4.05 0.09 4.28
N LEU A 12 -3.50 0.71 3.24
CA LEU A 12 -3.06 0.03 2.03
C LEU A 12 -1.92 -0.96 2.31
N ALA A 13 -0.92 -0.55 3.11
CA ALA A 13 0.20 -1.40 3.50
C ALA A 13 -0.27 -2.59 4.36
N ASP A 14 -1.23 -2.36 5.27
CA ASP A 14 -1.87 -3.42 6.07
C ASP A 14 -2.64 -4.42 5.20
N ASN A 15 -3.37 -3.93 4.19
CA ASN A 15 -4.06 -4.80 3.23
C ASN A 15 -3.07 -5.66 2.44
N LEU A 16 -1.99 -5.06 1.93
CA LEU A 16 -0.93 -5.78 1.23
C LEU A 16 -0.33 -6.88 2.12
N LEU A 17 0.04 -6.57 3.36
CA LEU A 17 0.59 -7.54 4.31
C LEU A 17 -0.39 -8.72 4.53
N THR A 18 -1.66 -8.40 4.78
CA THR A 18 -2.71 -9.42 4.97
C THR A 18 -2.83 -10.34 3.74
N LEU A 19 -2.74 -9.80 2.53
CA LEU A 19 -2.82 -10.58 1.29
C LEU A 19 -1.58 -11.46 1.07
N ILE A 20 -0.40 -10.97 1.42
CA ILE A 20 0.86 -11.72 1.39
C ILE A 20 0.81 -12.89 2.38
N GLU A 21 0.39 -12.64 3.62
CA GLU A 21 0.27 -13.64 4.67
C GLU A 21 -0.74 -14.73 4.30
N LYS A 22 -1.89 -14.37 3.74
CA LYS A 22 -2.91 -15.34 3.24
C LYS A 22 -2.38 -16.26 2.15
N LYS A 23 -1.39 -15.81 1.37
CA LYS A 23 -0.74 -16.61 0.33
C LYS A 23 0.47 -17.40 0.85
N GLY A 24 0.92 -17.15 2.08
CA GLY A 24 2.08 -17.81 2.67
C GLY A 24 3.41 -17.49 2.00
N LEU A 25 3.55 -16.29 1.42
CA LEU A 25 4.74 -15.88 0.68
C LEU A 25 5.80 -15.25 1.58
N ASP A 26 7.08 -15.53 1.34
CA ASP A 26 8.18 -14.83 2.01
C ASP A 26 8.48 -13.49 1.32
N VAL A 27 8.68 -12.45 2.13
CA VAL A 27 9.14 -11.11 1.73
C VAL A 27 10.42 -11.18 0.90
N ALA A 28 11.33 -12.12 1.20
CA ALA A 28 12.55 -12.31 0.42
C ALA A 28 12.26 -12.76 -1.02
N GLU A 29 11.33 -13.70 -1.20
CA GLU A 29 10.93 -14.22 -2.50
C GLU A 29 10.22 -13.15 -3.33
N ILE A 30 9.32 -12.38 -2.68
CA ILE A 30 8.63 -11.26 -3.33
C ILE A 30 9.63 -10.21 -3.82
N ALA A 31 10.63 -9.85 -3.01
CA ALA A 31 11.65 -8.89 -3.40
C ALA A 31 12.48 -9.37 -4.61
N ALA A 32 12.87 -10.65 -4.61
CA ALA A 32 13.58 -11.27 -5.72
C ALA A 32 12.73 -11.27 -7.00
N ALA A 33 11.47 -11.68 -6.92
CA ALA A 33 10.55 -11.72 -8.05
C ALA A 33 10.20 -10.31 -8.58
N ALA A 34 10.13 -9.30 -7.71
CA ALA A 34 9.92 -7.90 -8.09
C ALA A 34 11.18 -7.21 -8.66
N ASN A 35 12.34 -7.88 -8.61
CA ASN A 35 13.65 -7.32 -8.95
C ASN A 35 13.93 -6.00 -8.19
N ILE A 36 13.79 -6.04 -6.86
CA ILE A 36 14.06 -4.92 -5.96
C ILE A 36 14.83 -5.38 -4.72
N ASP A 37 15.42 -4.41 -4.01
CA ASP A 37 16.05 -4.67 -2.71
C ASP A 37 15.00 -5.07 -1.66
N ARG A 38 15.27 -6.17 -0.92
CA ARG A 38 14.42 -6.69 0.16
C ARG A 38 14.06 -5.62 1.20
N ARG A 39 14.97 -4.68 1.46
CA ARG A 39 14.74 -3.53 2.36
C ARG A 39 13.60 -2.64 1.90
N GLN A 40 13.35 -2.53 0.58
CA GLN A 40 12.21 -1.75 0.08
C GLN A 40 10.87 -2.40 0.46
N VAL A 41 10.80 -3.72 0.43
CA VAL A 41 9.59 -4.46 0.82
C VAL A 41 9.36 -4.33 2.32
N TYR A 42 10.40 -4.53 3.14
CA TYR A 42 10.28 -4.35 4.59
C TYR A 42 9.88 -2.94 4.99
N ARG A 43 10.48 -1.90 4.40
CA ARG A 43 10.14 -0.51 4.70
C ARG A 43 8.71 -0.16 4.32
N LEU A 44 8.18 -0.76 3.25
CA LEU A 44 6.77 -0.62 2.87
C LEU A 44 5.86 -1.29 3.91
N ILE A 45 6.09 -2.57 4.22
CA ILE A 45 5.26 -3.36 5.14
C ILE A 45 5.29 -2.76 6.56
N ASN A 46 6.45 -2.29 7.02
CA ASN A 46 6.63 -1.66 8.33
C ASN A 46 6.23 -0.18 8.35
N LYS A 47 5.74 0.38 7.23
CA LYS A 47 5.30 1.79 7.11
C LYS A 47 6.40 2.80 7.47
N GLU A 48 7.65 2.44 7.19
CA GLU A 48 8.82 3.29 7.40
C GLU A 48 9.07 4.23 6.21
N HIS A 49 8.62 3.83 5.00
CA HIS A 49 8.83 4.61 3.79
C HIS A 49 7.72 4.36 2.75
N MET A 50 7.20 5.42 2.15
CA MET A 50 6.20 5.37 1.09
C MET A 50 6.94 5.21 -0.24
N PRO A 51 6.95 4.02 -0.86
CA PRO A 51 7.64 3.83 -2.12
C PRO A 51 6.92 4.58 -3.26
N LYS A 52 7.60 4.69 -4.40
CA LYS A 52 6.92 5.10 -5.65
C LYS A 52 5.79 4.11 -5.97
N LEU A 53 4.72 4.59 -6.59
CA LEU A 53 3.62 3.74 -7.05
C LEU A 53 4.14 2.58 -7.91
N SER A 54 5.09 2.82 -8.81
CA SER A 54 5.69 1.77 -9.64
C SER A 54 6.38 0.66 -8.84
N THR A 55 7.00 0.97 -7.70
CA THR A 55 7.59 -0.03 -6.80
C THR A 55 6.50 -0.80 -6.05
N LEU A 56 5.43 -0.13 -5.59
CA LEU A 56 4.28 -0.79 -4.98
C LEU A 56 3.62 -1.79 -5.93
N ILE A 57 3.39 -1.40 -7.19
CA ILE A 57 2.85 -2.29 -8.23
C ILE A 57 3.80 -3.45 -8.51
N LYS A 58 5.13 -3.16 -8.55
CA LYS A 58 6.25 -4.11 -8.45
C LYS A 58 5.95 -5.30 -7.51
N ILE A 59 5.82 -4.92 -6.24
CA ILE A 59 5.66 -5.83 -5.10
C ILE A 59 4.33 -6.57 -5.18
N SER A 60 3.24 -5.86 -5.51
CA SER A 60 1.90 -6.45 -5.66
C SER A 60 1.90 -7.57 -6.69
N LEU A 61 2.39 -7.30 -7.90
CA LEU A 61 2.40 -8.28 -8.98
C LEU A 61 3.32 -9.46 -8.67
N ALA A 62 4.49 -9.22 -8.06
CA ALA A 62 5.40 -10.27 -7.62
C ALA A 62 4.78 -11.17 -6.53
N ALA A 63 3.92 -10.62 -5.68
CA ALA A 63 3.12 -11.39 -4.73
C ALA A 63 1.91 -12.09 -5.37
N GLY A 64 1.74 -12.01 -6.70
CA GLY A 64 0.58 -12.53 -7.41
C GLY A 64 -0.72 -11.85 -6.99
N ILE A 65 -0.66 -10.55 -6.67
CA ILE A 65 -1.78 -9.71 -6.29
C ILE A 65 -1.96 -8.66 -7.38
N GLU A 66 -3.08 -8.70 -8.09
CA GLU A 66 -3.41 -7.67 -9.06
C GLU A 66 -3.70 -6.33 -8.35
N PRO A 67 -3.35 -5.17 -8.95
CA PRO A 67 -3.51 -3.87 -8.28
C PRO A 67 -4.95 -3.55 -7.86
N ASN A 68 -5.96 -3.91 -8.67
CA ASN A 68 -7.38 -3.79 -8.28
C ASN A 68 -7.68 -4.50 -6.96
N ILE A 69 -7.10 -5.69 -6.72
CA ILE A 69 -7.26 -6.43 -5.46
C ILE A 69 -6.52 -5.73 -4.31
N LEU A 70 -5.29 -5.24 -4.57
CA LEU A 70 -4.52 -4.47 -3.59
C LEU A 70 -5.27 -3.23 -3.11
N PHE A 71 -5.94 -2.51 -4.02
CA PHE A 71 -6.71 -1.31 -3.70
C PHE A 71 -8.15 -1.60 -3.24
N ASP A 72 -8.60 -2.86 -3.26
CA ASP A 72 -9.90 -3.28 -2.77
C ASP A 72 -9.85 -3.59 -1.27
N PHE A 73 -10.01 -2.56 -0.46
CA PHE A 73 -10.09 -2.67 0.99
C PHE A 73 -11.09 -1.67 1.58
N LYS A 74 -11.64 -2.00 2.75
CA LYS A 74 -12.52 -1.11 3.49
C LYS A 74 -11.71 0.03 4.11
N PHE A 75 -12.12 1.26 3.85
CA PHE A 75 -11.49 2.46 4.41
C PHE A 75 -12.53 3.52 4.73
N ASN A 76 -12.34 4.25 5.84
CA ASN A 76 -13.25 5.33 6.24
C ASN A 76 -12.91 6.63 5.50
N TYR A 77 -13.37 6.73 4.25
CA TYR A 77 -13.12 7.90 3.40
C TYR A 77 -13.69 9.20 3.99
N LYS A 78 -14.82 9.13 4.69
CA LYS A 78 -15.45 10.31 5.30
C LYS A 78 -14.53 10.93 6.35
N GLU A 79 -14.06 10.13 7.31
CA GLU A 79 -13.13 10.59 8.35
C GLU A 79 -11.81 11.07 7.74
N TYR A 80 -11.28 10.37 6.74
CA TYR A 80 -10.05 10.79 6.07
C TYR A 80 -10.20 12.15 5.37
N MET A 81 -11.31 12.38 4.68
CA MET A 81 -11.61 13.68 4.06
C MET A 81 -11.72 14.79 5.09
N GLU A 82 -12.38 14.53 6.23
CA GLU A 82 -12.52 15.50 7.33
C GLU A 82 -11.15 15.88 7.92
N ILE A 83 -10.30 14.90 8.20
CA ILE A 83 -8.95 15.12 8.77
C ILE A 83 -8.04 15.85 7.78
N MET A 84 -8.11 15.49 6.50
CA MET A 84 -7.23 16.04 5.47
C MET A 84 -7.76 17.34 4.85
N GLY A 85 -8.95 17.81 5.26
CA GLY A 85 -9.57 19.03 4.71
C GLY A 85 -9.93 18.90 3.22
N ILE A 86 -10.35 17.72 2.77
CA ILE A 86 -10.71 17.45 1.38
C ILE A 86 -12.19 17.75 1.16
N TYR A 87 -12.49 18.57 0.14
CA TYR A 87 -13.86 18.94 -0.23
C TYR A 87 -14.19 18.48 -1.64
N LEU A 88 -15.46 18.08 -1.86
CA LEU A 88 -15.94 17.69 -3.19
C LEU A 88 -16.05 18.93 -4.10
N ALA A 89 -15.41 18.86 -5.26
CA ALA A 89 -15.57 19.87 -6.30
C ALA A 89 -17.00 19.85 -6.84
N LYS A 90 -17.59 21.03 -7.05
CA LYS A 90 -18.89 21.15 -7.72
C LYS A 90 -18.67 21.11 -9.24
N PRO A 91 -19.42 20.29 -9.99
CA PRO A 91 -19.32 20.28 -11.45
C PRO A 91 -19.67 21.67 -11.98
N LYS A 92 -18.94 22.11 -13.01
CA LYS A 92 -19.37 23.28 -13.79
C LYS A 92 -20.65 22.86 -14.52
N LYS A 93 -21.74 23.58 -14.25
CA LYS A 93 -23.00 23.44 -14.97
C LYS A 93 -22.81 23.75 -16.44
#